data_AF-A0A0B8N4R9-F1
#
_entry.id   AF-A0A0B8N4R9-F1
#
_cell.length_a   1.000
_cell.length_b   1.000
_cell.length_c   1.000
_cell.angle_alpha   90.00
_cell.angle_beta   90.00
_cell.angle_gamma   90.00
#
_symmetry.space_group_name_H-M   'P 1'
#
loop_
_entity.id
_entity.type
_entity.pdbx_description
1 polymer ?
#
loop_
_entity_poly.entity_id
_entity_poly.type
_entity_poly.pdbx_seq_one_letter_code
_entity_poly.pdbx_strand_id
1 'polypeptide(L)'
;MSTTVSTPRTRHLHRAATVPLAVAALTTAGLPFAEAAEPDPTERRPGVGCLWAGTTYPQGTTVAAGGTTFVCGTDNTGPYWFANRSDGPAQPVPNPGAISSPAGRFSPGARQPGTSHTDYCVGNQLIPGTDDIYQAVRVSGGTLLWKAAAPISNWTFNGDEPAPTWRTASLCRDGQLM
;
A
#
# COMPACT_ATOMS: atom_id res chain seq x y z
N MET A 1 -11.42 -37.81 -59.89
CA MET A 1 -11.65 -36.48 -59.28
C MET A 1 -10.32 -35.74 -59.24
N SER A 2 -10.32 -34.54 -59.84
CA SER A 2 -9.38 -33.42 -59.68
C SER A 2 -7.92 -33.56 -60.14
N THR A 3 -7.76 -33.29 -61.44
CA THR A 3 -6.86 -32.33 -62.12
C THR A 3 -5.51 -31.86 -61.56
N THR A 4 -4.58 -31.90 -62.51
CA THR A 4 -3.16 -31.59 -62.64
C THR A 4 -2.78 -30.10 -62.83
N VAL A 5 -1.45 -29.84 -62.76
CA VAL A 5 -0.62 -28.87 -63.54
C VAL A 5 -0.40 -27.44 -63.01
N SER A 6 0.78 -27.23 -62.39
CA SER A 6 2.00 -26.54 -62.88
C SER A 6 1.99 -25.33 -63.86
N THR A 7 2.60 -24.24 -63.39
CA THR A 7 3.57 -23.30 -64.06
C THR A 7 3.09 -22.31 -65.14
N PRO A 8 3.94 -21.38 -65.63
CA PRO A 8 4.43 -20.08 -65.10
C PRO A 8 3.91 -18.87 -65.92
N ARG A 9 4.22 -17.62 -65.51
CA ARG A 9 4.52 -16.54 -66.48
C ARG A 9 5.21 -15.32 -65.88
N THR A 10 6.43 -15.07 -66.36
CA THR A 10 7.11 -13.76 -66.38
C THR A 10 6.51 -12.83 -67.44
N ARG A 11 6.91 -11.55 -67.36
CA ARG A 11 6.77 -10.38 -68.27
C ARG A 11 5.85 -9.30 -67.64
N HIS A 12 6.20 -8.02 -67.59
CA HIS A 12 6.74 -7.21 -68.68
C HIS A 12 7.65 -6.06 -68.21
N LEU A 13 8.51 -5.65 -69.14
CA LEU A 13 9.46 -4.55 -69.09
C LEU A 13 8.82 -3.17 -69.34
N HIS A 14 9.62 -2.15 -68.97
CA HIS A 14 9.87 -0.88 -69.67
C HIS A 14 9.05 0.38 -69.38
N ARG A 15 9.84 1.43 -69.00
CA ARG A 15 9.80 2.85 -69.44
C ARG A 15 8.54 3.62 -69.03
N ALA A 16 8.52 4.91 -68.74
CA ALA A 16 9.43 6.06 -68.63
C ALA A 16 8.79 6.91 -67.49
N ALA A 17 9.25 8.06 -67.00
CA ALA A 17 10.03 9.13 -67.56
C ALA A 17 10.52 10.00 -66.39
N THR A 18 11.66 10.63 -66.62
CA THR A 18 12.24 11.73 -65.87
C THR A 18 11.33 12.97 -65.86
N VAL A 19 11.15 13.60 -64.69
CA VAL A 19 11.04 15.07 -64.55
C VAL A 19 11.73 15.51 -63.24
N PRO A 20 12.56 16.59 -63.23
CA PRO A 20 13.35 17.03 -62.08
C PRO A 20 12.73 18.24 -61.32
N LEU A 21 13.48 18.74 -60.34
CA LEU A 21 13.30 19.95 -59.51
C LEU A 21 12.28 19.81 -58.35
N ALA A 22 12.53 20.29 -57.14
CA ALA A 22 13.46 21.32 -56.69
C ALA A 22 13.95 21.06 -55.25
N VAL A 23 15.15 21.54 -54.96
CA VAL A 23 15.70 21.71 -53.61
C VAL A 23 14.87 22.77 -52.88
N ALA A 24 14.30 22.40 -51.73
CA ALA A 24 13.89 23.36 -50.70
C ALA A 24 14.55 22.93 -49.39
N ALA A 25 15.62 23.61 -49.03
CA ALA A 25 16.23 23.55 -47.72
C ALA A 25 15.40 24.39 -46.74
N LEU A 26 14.86 23.76 -45.69
CA LEU A 26 14.32 24.44 -44.51
C LEU A 26 14.80 23.74 -43.24
N THR A 27 15.90 24.29 -42.72
CA THR A 27 16.19 24.59 -41.31
C THR A 27 15.39 23.84 -40.22
N THR A 28 16.11 22.96 -39.54
CA THR A 28 16.14 22.77 -38.07
C THR A 28 14.97 23.30 -37.23
N ALA A 29 14.14 22.37 -36.75
CA ALA A 29 13.61 22.40 -35.38
C ALA A 29 13.64 20.96 -34.86
N GLY A 30 14.79 20.55 -34.31
CA GLY A 30 14.88 19.30 -33.57
C GLY A 30 14.04 19.43 -32.31
N LEU A 31 12.85 18.85 -32.31
CA LEU A 31 12.13 18.55 -31.08
C LEU A 31 12.89 17.39 -30.41
N PRO A 32 13.46 17.55 -29.20
CA PRO A 32 13.77 16.38 -28.41
C PRO A 32 12.43 15.75 -28.05
N PHE A 33 12.11 14.62 -28.66
CA PHE A 33 11.18 13.68 -28.06
C PHE A 33 11.79 13.28 -26.72
N ALA A 34 11.36 13.94 -25.64
CA ALA A 34 11.54 13.42 -24.30
C ALA A 34 10.69 12.14 -24.24
N GLU A 35 11.34 11.02 -24.49
CA GLU A 35 10.78 9.71 -24.18
C GLU A 35 10.49 9.74 -22.68
N ALA A 36 9.21 9.85 -22.33
CA ALA A 36 8.77 9.73 -20.96
C ALA A 36 9.13 8.30 -20.54
N ALA A 37 10.23 8.17 -19.81
CA ALA A 37 10.59 6.91 -19.18
C ALA A 37 9.38 6.44 -18.37
N GLU A 38 8.82 5.30 -18.78
CA GLU A 38 7.77 4.63 -18.03
C GLU A 38 8.31 4.38 -16.62
N PRO A 39 7.60 4.79 -15.56
CA PRO A 39 8.07 4.57 -14.20
C PRO A 39 8.23 3.06 -13.98
N ASP A 40 9.45 2.64 -13.67
CA ASP A 40 9.77 1.27 -13.28
C ASP A 40 8.90 0.89 -12.06
N PRO A 41 8.01 -0.11 -12.16
CA PRO A 41 7.18 -0.54 -11.03
C PRO A 41 8.00 -1.18 -9.89
N THR A 42 9.31 -1.36 -10.07
CA THR A 42 10.24 -1.91 -9.07
C THR A 42 11.17 -0.89 -8.40
N GLU A 43 11.11 0.40 -8.75
CA GLU A 43 11.87 1.43 -8.04
C GLU A 43 11.13 1.90 -6.77
N ARG A 44 11.31 1.13 -5.69
CA ARG A 44 10.85 1.49 -4.34
C ARG A 44 11.67 2.69 -3.83
N ARG A 45 11.23 3.91 -4.15
CA ARG A 45 11.80 5.16 -3.60
C ARG A 45 11.92 5.06 -2.06
N PRO A 46 13.00 5.61 -1.46
CA PRO A 46 13.07 5.84 -0.01
C PRO A 46 11.79 6.57 0.44
N GLY A 47 11.19 6.07 1.52
CA GLY A 47 9.75 6.21 1.77
C GLY A 47 9.25 7.65 1.88
N VAL A 48 8.28 7.97 1.04
CA VAL A 48 7.73 9.32 0.82
C VAL A 48 6.97 9.89 2.03
N GLY A 49 6.73 9.07 3.05
CA GLY A 49 5.98 9.44 4.25
C GLY A 49 5.47 8.21 4.99
N CYS A 50 4.82 8.41 6.12
CA CYS A 50 4.19 7.36 6.89
C CYS A 50 2.71 7.25 6.51
N LEU A 51 2.21 6.03 6.38
CA LEU A 51 0.81 5.78 6.10
C LEU A 51 0.01 5.70 7.40
N TRP A 52 -1.18 6.31 7.40
CA TRP A 52 -2.19 6.12 8.41
C TRP A 52 -3.57 6.02 7.76
N ALA A 53 -4.25 4.90 7.94
CA ALA A 53 -5.55 4.60 7.34
C ALA A 53 -5.64 4.82 5.81
N GLY A 54 -4.52 4.72 5.08
CA GLY A 54 -4.42 4.94 3.63
C GLY A 54 -3.99 6.35 3.22
N THR A 55 -3.88 7.29 4.17
CA THR A 55 -3.36 8.64 3.94
C THR A 55 -1.87 8.69 4.21
N THR A 56 -1.11 9.35 3.33
CA THR A 56 0.33 9.55 3.48
C THR A 56 0.61 10.85 4.23
N TYR A 57 1.46 10.77 5.26
CA TYR A 57 1.92 11.88 6.08
C TYR A 57 3.42 12.12 5.85
N PRO A 58 3.86 13.35 5.56
CA PRO A 58 5.28 13.66 5.42
C PRO A 58 6.10 13.33 6.69
N GLN A 59 7.41 13.14 6.52
CA GLN A 59 8.35 13.02 7.63
C GLN A 59 8.27 14.25 8.56
N GLY A 60 8.42 14.04 9.87
CA GLY A 60 8.26 15.06 10.92
C GLY A 60 6.81 15.39 11.28
N THR A 61 5.82 14.87 10.54
CA THR A 61 4.41 15.13 10.87
C THR A 61 4.06 14.52 12.22
N THR A 62 3.44 15.31 13.10
CA THR A 62 2.88 14.84 14.37
C THR A 62 1.38 14.59 14.23
N VAL A 63 0.93 13.38 14.60
CA VAL A 63 -0.48 12.99 14.62
C VAL A 63 -0.91 12.53 16.02
N ALA A 64 -2.22 12.59 16.30
CA ALA A 64 -2.81 12.14 17.56
C ALA A 64 -3.85 11.05 17.32
N ALA A 65 -3.73 9.94 18.06
CA ALA A 65 -4.70 8.86 18.09
C ALA A 65 -4.71 8.21 19.48
N GLY A 66 -5.89 7.92 20.02
CA GLY A 66 -6.00 7.16 21.27
C GLY A 66 -5.41 7.87 22.49
N GLY A 67 -5.41 9.20 22.53
CA GLY A 67 -4.75 9.97 23.59
C GLY A 67 -3.22 9.99 23.50
N THR A 68 -2.63 9.37 22.46
CA THR A 68 -1.18 9.31 22.23
C THR A 68 -0.80 10.13 20.99
N THR A 69 0.38 10.75 21.01
CA THR A 69 0.97 11.39 19.83
C THR A 69 1.98 10.49 19.14
N PHE A 70 2.07 10.63 17.82
CA PHE A 70 2.99 9.89 16.97
C PHE A 70 3.71 10.85 16.04
N VAL A 71 5.02 10.67 15.87
CA VAL A 71 5.81 11.42 14.87
C VAL A 71 6.16 10.48 13.73
N CYS A 72 5.88 10.91 12.50
CA CYS A 72 6.34 10.21 11.31
C CYS A 72 7.86 10.40 11.17
N GLY A 73 8.59 9.31 11.19
CA GLY A 73 10.03 9.30 10.96
C GLY A 73 10.43 8.14 10.07
N THR A 74 11.72 7.81 10.11
CA THR A 74 12.29 6.68 9.40
C THR A 74 13.07 5.83 10.39
N ASP A 75 12.82 4.53 10.41
CA ASP A 75 13.63 3.52 11.10
C ASP A 75 14.55 2.80 10.11
N ASN A 76 15.28 1.78 10.58
CA ASN A 76 16.19 1.00 9.74
C ASN A 76 15.51 0.26 8.57
N THR A 77 14.18 0.20 8.54
CA THR A 77 13.37 -0.53 7.55
C THR A 77 12.49 0.38 6.69
N GLY A 78 12.47 1.69 6.94
CA GLY A 78 11.71 2.68 6.18
C GLY A 78 10.82 3.56 7.07
N PRO A 79 9.72 4.14 6.53
CA PRO A 79 8.83 5.00 7.29
C PRO A 79 8.24 4.30 8.52
N TYR A 80 8.30 4.97 9.67
CA TYR A 80 7.89 4.44 10.97
C TYR A 80 7.21 5.52 11.81
N TRP A 81 6.17 5.15 12.54
CA TRP A 81 5.50 6.01 13.51
C TRP A 81 6.07 5.83 14.91
N PHE A 82 6.75 6.86 15.41
CA PHE A 82 7.28 6.88 16.78
C PHE A 82 6.21 7.37 17.76
N ALA A 83 5.64 6.45 18.55
CA ALA A 83 4.66 6.76 19.59
C ALA A 83 5.27 7.55 20.75
N ASN A 84 4.42 8.29 21.48
CA ASN A 84 4.79 9.15 22.62
C ASN A 84 5.84 10.20 22.25
N ARG A 85 5.83 10.66 20.99
CA ARG A 85 6.65 11.76 20.51
C ARG A 85 5.76 12.83 19.89
N SER A 86 6.22 14.07 19.96
CA SER A 86 5.57 15.22 19.35
C SER A 86 6.64 16.25 19.06
N ASP A 87 6.70 16.68 17.80
CA ASP A 87 7.61 17.73 17.33
C ASP A 87 6.82 19.03 17.05
N GLY A 88 5.56 19.10 17.48
CA GLY A 88 4.65 20.22 17.23
C GLY A 88 3.17 19.85 17.42
N PRO A 89 2.26 20.73 16.97
CA PRO A 89 0.82 20.49 17.05
C PRO A 89 0.42 19.16 16.39
N ALA A 90 -0.29 18.31 17.14
CA ALA A 90 -0.73 17.02 16.66
C ALA A 90 -2.05 17.12 15.89
N GLN A 91 -2.10 16.54 14.69
CA GLN A 91 -3.33 16.44 13.91
C GLN A 91 -4.10 15.16 14.26
N PRO A 92 -5.42 15.22 14.50
CA PRO A 92 -6.20 14.00 14.69
C PRO A 92 -6.20 13.17 13.41
N VAL A 93 -6.18 11.85 13.56
CA VAL A 93 -6.19 10.91 12.43
C VAL A 93 -7.34 9.91 12.52
N PRO A 94 -7.77 9.33 11.38
CA PRO A 94 -8.81 8.32 11.39
C PRO A 94 -8.47 7.13 12.28
N ASN A 95 -9.49 6.62 12.97
CA ASN A 95 -9.38 5.48 13.86
C ASN A 95 -10.37 4.36 13.46
N PRO A 96 -10.20 3.70 12.30
CA PRO A 96 -11.09 2.63 11.85
C PRO A 96 -11.00 1.34 12.69
N GLY A 97 -10.05 1.24 13.62
CA GLY A 97 -9.73 0.00 14.32
C GLY A 97 -8.92 -0.96 13.47
N ALA A 98 -8.41 -2.02 14.10
CA ALA A 98 -7.67 -3.09 13.45
C ALA A 98 -8.60 -4.08 12.70
N ILE A 99 -9.45 -3.57 11.81
CA ILE A 99 -10.50 -4.33 11.10
C ILE A 99 -10.00 -5.12 9.88
N SER A 100 -8.82 -4.77 9.36
CA SER A 100 -8.27 -5.37 8.14
C SER A 100 -6.76 -5.49 8.25
N SER A 101 -6.12 -6.17 7.29
CA SER A 101 -4.66 -6.13 7.15
C SER A 101 -4.13 -4.68 7.18
N PRO A 102 -3.03 -4.40 7.91
CA PRO A 102 -2.44 -3.07 7.94
C PRO A 102 -1.68 -2.73 6.64
N ALA A 103 -1.35 -3.73 5.82
CA ALA A 103 -0.56 -3.56 4.61
C ALA A 103 -1.21 -2.55 3.64
N GLY A 104 -0.41 -1.60 3.13
CA GLY A 104 -0.88 -0.54 2.23
C GLY A 104 -1.74 0.55 2.88
N ARG A 105 -2.11 0.40 4.17
CA ARG A 105 -2.95 1.37 4.89
C ARG A 105 -2.22 2.03 6.05
N PHE A 106 -1.31 1.31 6.69
CA PHE A 106 -0.57 1.79 7.86
C PHE A 106 0.93 1.52 7.67
N SER A 107 1.75 2.45 8.13
CA SER A 107 3.18 2.20 8.32
C SER A 107 3.43 1.52 9.68
N PRO A 108 4.55 0.78 9.83
CA PRO A 108 4.98 0.27 11.12
C PRO A 108 4.95 1.33 12.23
N GLY A 109 4.61 0.90 13.45
CA GLY A 109 4.48 1.78 14.62
C GLY A 109 3.11 2.43 14.80
N ALA A 110 2.28 2.50 13.75
CA ALA A 110 0.90 2.98 13.87
C ALA A 110 0.10 2.08 14.80
N ARG A 111 -0.81 2.67 15.58
CA ARG A 111 -1.68 1.94 16.51
C ARG A 111 -3.15 2.15 16.22
N GLN A 112 -3.94 1.12 16.49
CA GLN A 112 -5.40 1.10 16.36
C GLN A 112 -5.99 0.28 17.53
N PRO A 113 -7.19 0.61 18.01
CA PRO A 113 -7.91 -0.26 18.93
C PRO A 113 -8.25 -1.56 18.19
N GLY A 114 -8.22 -2.67 18.92
CA GLY A 114 -8.64 -3.95 18.41
C GLY A 114 -10.14 -4.00 18.14
N THR A 115 -10.54 -5.00 17.36
CA THR A 115 -11.95 -5.24 17.01
C THR A 115 -12.22 -6.72 17.07
N SER A 116 -13.44 -7.17 16.76
CA SER A 116 -13.69 -8.60 16.57
C SER A 116 -12.77 -9.23 15.49
N HIS A 117 -12.21 -8.47 14.56
CA HIS A 117 -11.26 -9.02 13.57
C HIS A 117 -9.91 -9.43 14.18
N THR A 118 -9.61 -8.98 15.39
CA THR A 118 -8.39 -9.33 16.12
C THR A 118 -8.65 -10.33 17.24
N ASP A 119 -9.86 -10.91 17.31
CA ASP A 119 -10.16 -12.04 18.19
C ASP A 119 -9.23 -13.22 17.90
N TYR A 120 -8.81 -13.90 18.95
CA TYR A 120 -8.02 -15.12 18.82
C TYR A 120 -8.33 -16.10 19.95
N CYS A 121 -7.90 -17.35 19.77
CA CYS A 121 -8.14 -18.41 20.75
C CYS A 121 -6.84 -18.79 21.47
N VAL A 122 -6.95 -19.04 22.78
CA VAL A 122 -5.92 -19.69 23.59
C VAL A 122 -6.54 -20.96 24.17
N GLY A 123 -6.17 -22.11 23.61
CA GLY A 123 -6.92 -23.35 23.87
C GLY A 123 -8.39 -23.19 23.45
N ASN A 124 -9.30 -23.42 24.39
CA ASN A 124 -10.75 -23.27 24.16
C ASN A 124 -11.30 -21.93 24.66
N GLN A 125 -10.43 -20.98 25.01
CA GLN A 125 -10.82 -19.65 25.45
C GLN A 125 -10.75 -18.67 24.28
N LEU A 126 -11.83 -17.91 24.08
CA LEU A 126 -11.83 -16.72 23.23
C LEU A 126 -11.17 -15.57 23.98
N ILE A 127 -10.17 -14.96 23.37
CA ILE A 127 -9.62 -13.68 23.79
C ILE A 127 -10.20 -12.60 22.88
N PRO A 128 -11.05 -11.69 23.41
CA PRO A 128 -11.60 -10.62 22.62
C PRO A 128 -10.50 -9.69 22.12
N GLY A 129 -10.45 -9.47 20.82
CA GLY A 129 -9.51 -8.53 20.23
C GLY A 129 -9.79 -7.09 20.67
N THR A 130 -11.02 -6.78 21.05
CA THR A 130 -11.43 -5.45 21.55
C THR A 130 -10.74 -5.02 22.85
N ASP A 131 -10.12 -5.95 23.56
CA ASP A 131 -9.51 -5.69 24.87
C ASP A 131 -8.09 -5.12 24.76
N ASP A 132 -7.53 -5.05 23.54
CA ASP A 132 -6.16 -4.62 23.27
C ASP A 132 -6.07 -3.50 22.21
N ILE A 133 -4.97 -2.75 22.29
CA ILE A 133 -4.46 -1.86 21.26
C ILE A 133 -3.47 -2.64 20.41
N TYR A 134 -3.61 -2.58 19.10
CA TYR A 134 -2.74 -3.25 18.15
C TYR A 134 -1.82 -2.26 17.47
N GLN A 135 -0.55 -2.64 17.34
CA GLN A 135 0.46 -1.92 16.58
C GLN A 135 0.74 -2.64 15.26
N ALA A 136 0.87 -1.88 14.18
CA ALA A 136 1.36 -2.39 12.91
C ALA A 136 2.85 -2.72 13.06
N VAL A 137 3.22 -3.97 12.88
CA VAL A 137 4.59 -4.46 13.03
C VAL A 137 5.01 -5.17 11.76
N ARG A 138 6.21 -4.83 11.26
CA ARG A 138 6.84 -5.54 10.16
C ARG A 138 7.51 -6.79 10.72
N VAL A 139 7.12 -7.96 10.22
CA VAL A 139 7.73 -9.25 10.58
C VAL A 139 8.79 -9.66 9.55
N SER A 140 9.54 -10.72 9.85
CA SER A 140 10.49 -11.33 8.91
C SER A 140 9.81 -11.63 7.57
N GLY A 141 10.49 -11.32 6.46
CA GLY A 141 9.91 -11.41 5.11
C GLY A 141 9.16 -10.15 4.66
N GLY A 142 9.07 -9.12 5.51
CA GLY A 142 8.55 -7.80 5.15
C GLY A 142 7.04 -7.64 5.25
N THR A 143 6.31 -8.71 5.59
CA THR A 143 4.86 -8.68 5.85
C THR A 143 4.54 -7.76 7.03
N LEU A 144 3.44 -7.01 6.91
CA LEU A 144 2.95 -6.14 7.96
C LEU A 144 1.74 -6.79 8.63
N LEU A 145 1.78 -6.94 9.96
CA LEU A 145 0.74 -7.57 10.75
C LEU A 145 0.35 -6.69 11.94
N TRP A 146 -0.86 -6.88 12.46
CA TRP A 146 -1.26 -6.31 13.75
C TRP A 146 -0.70 -7.17 14.87
N LYS A 147 -0.10 -6.53 15.87
CA LYS A 147 0.38 -7.18 17.10
C LYS A 147 -0.14 -6.41 18.31
N ALA A 148 -0.70 -7.12 19.30
CA ALA A 148 -1.12 -6.51 20.56
C ALA A 148 0.07 -5.79 21.23
N ALA A 149 -0.18 -4.56 21.69
CA ALA A 149 0.86 -3.65 22.16
C ALA A 149 0.58 -3.08 23.56
N ALA A 150 -0.69 -2.99 23.97
CA ALA A 150 -1.14 -2.48 25.26
C ALA A 150 -2.64 -2.81 25.47
N PRO A 151 -3.15 -2.81 26.71
CA PRO A 151 -4.59 -2.97 26.95
C PRO A 151 -5.39 -1.78 26.42
N ILE A 152 -6.66 -2.01 26.06
CA ILE A 152 -7.56 -0.98 25.52
C ILE A 152 -7.84 0.17 26.50
N SER A 153 -7.69 -0.06 27.80
CA SER A 153 -7.78 0.97 28.84
C SER A 153 -6.74 2.10 28.70
N ASN A 154 -5.69 1.89 27.90
CA ASN A 154 -4.71 2.91 27.58
C ASN A 154 -5.08 3.74 26.34
N TRP A 155 -6.23 3.47 25.71
CA TRP A 155 -6.71 4.19 24.52
C TRP A 155 -7.80 5.18 24.90
N THR A 156 -7.59 6.45 24.62
CA THR A 156 -8.66 7.47 24.74
C THR A 156 -9.51 7.53 23.48
N PHE A 157 -10.80 7.22 23.60
CA PHE A 157 -11.75 7.35 22.49
C PHE A 157 -12.29 8.78 22.37
N ASN A 158 -12.14 9.35 21.19
CA ASN A 158 -12.72 10.65 20.82
C ASN A 158 -13.92 10.41 19.88
N GLY A 159 -14.82 9.52 20.28
CA GLY A 159 -15.93 9.00 19.46
C GLY A 159 -16.39 7.64 19.97
N ASP A 160 -17.01 6.85 19.11
CA ASP A 160 -17.49 5.51 19.46
C ASP A 160 -16.34 4.54 19.73
N GLU A 161 -16.54 3.69 20.74
CA GLU A 161 -15.68 2.54 21.00
C GLU A 161 -15.98 1.41 19.99
N PRO A 162 -15.01 0.53 19.68
CA PRO A 162 -15.29 -0.67 18.91
C PRO A 162 -16.42 -1.47 19.54
N ALA A 163 -17.36 -1.93 18.71
CA ALA A 163 -18.40 -2.82 19.17
C ALA A 163 -17.78 -4.07 19.82
N PRO A 164 -18.39 -4.60 20.91
CA PRO A 164 -17.94 -5.84 21.53
C PRO A 164 -17.79 -6.98 20.53
N THR A 165 -16.97 -7.98 20.87
CA THR A 165 -16.88 -9.18 20.03
C THR A 165 -18.25 -9.85 19.90
N TRP A 166 -18.62 -10.19 18.67
CA TRP A 166 -19.81 -10.99 18.36
C TRP A 166 -19.53 -12.49 18.43
N ARG A 167 -18.25 -12.87 18.57
CA ARG A 167 -17.81 -14.26 18.67
C ARG A 167 -17.89 -14.74 20.12
N THR A 168 -18.02 -16.04 20.27
CA THR A 168 -18.10 -16.70 21.57
C THR A 168 -17.04 -17.79 21.70
N ALA A 169 -16.75 -18.22 22.93
CA ALA A 169 -15.77 -19.27 23.22
C ALA A 169 -16.07 -20.60 22.51
N SER A 170 -17.32 -20.87 22.11
CA SER A 170 -17.67 -22.08 21.35
C SER A 170 -17.04 -22.13 19.96
N LEU A 171 -16.55 -21.01 19.44
CA LEU A 171 -15.79 -20.95 18.18
C LEU A 171 -14.31 -21.29 18.37
N CYS A 172 -13.84 -21.45 19.61
CA CYS A 172 -12.46 -21.81 19.91
C CYS A 172 -12.31 -23.32 20.12
N ARG A 173 -11.49 -23.95 19.31
CA ARG A 173 -11.11 -25.35 19.46
C ARG A 173 -9.61 -25.52 19.26
N ASP A 174 -8.94 -26.08 20.28
CA ASP A 174 -7.50 -26.38 20.23
C ASP A 174 -6.64 -25.16 19.85
N GLY A 175 -7.07 -23.96 20.26
CA GLY A 175 -6.40 -22.69 19.96
C GLY A 175 -6.71 -22.10 18.59
N GLN A 176 -7.62 -22.70 17.82
CA GLN A 176 -8.07 -22.19 16.53
C GLN A 176 -9.48 -21.61 16.62
N LEU A 177 -9.67 -20.47 15.95
CA LEU A 177 -10.97 -19.83 15.79
C LEU A 177 -11.62 -20.38 14.52
N MET A 178 -12.83 -20.94 14.67
CA MET A 178 -13.59 -21.62 13.62
C MET A 178 -14.71 -20.76 13.03
#